data_AF-A0A2W7TD41-F1
#
_entry.id   AF-A0A2W7TD41-F1
#
_cell.length_a   1.000
_cell.length_b   1.000
_cell.length_c   1.000
_cell.angle_alpha   90.00
_cell.angle_beta   90.00
_cell.angle_gamma   90.00
#
_symmetry.space_group_name_H-M   'P 1'
#
loop_
_entity.id
_entity.type
_entity.pdbx_description
1 polymer ?
#
loop_
_entity_poly.entity_id
_entity_poly.type
_entity_poly.pdbx_seq_one_letter_code
_entity_poly.pdbx_strand_id
1 'polypeptide(L)'
;MGFIPIFIMLGAGGLLFFLTVKNALLRKLNLQKELLSKLNSLNPELGFLVGDATDPDLLTQRLKNKQLDKQTTENALSIIRELKVNRIQYNALLKNPPYNWVGTIARFQKI
;
A
#
# COMPACT_ATOMS: atom_id res chain seq x y z
N MET A 1 31.01 -33.27 -14.90
CA MET A 1 30.07 -32.48 -15.73
C MET A 1 28.73 -32.31 -15.00
N GLY A 2 28.66 -31.51 -13.92
CA GLY A 2 27.43 -31.40 -13.11
C GLY A 2 27.36 -30.22 -12.13
N PHE A 3 28.27 -29.24 -12.22
CA PHE A 3 28.36 -28.12 -11.27
C PHE A 3 27.55 -26.90 -11.71
N ILE A 4 27.38 -26.67 -13.02
CA ILE A 4 26.65 -25.54 -13.62
C ILE A 4 25.13 -25.53 -13.28
N PRO A 5 24.39 -26.66 -13.18
CA PRO A 5 22.94 -26.65 -12.95
C PRO A 5 22.52 -26.03 -11.61
N ILE A 6 23.33 -26.20 -10.57
CA ILE A 6 22.99 -25.78 -9.20
C ILE A 6 22.99 -24.25 -9.09
N PHE A 7 23.95 -23.56 -9.71
CA PHE A 7 24.00 -22.09 -9.70
C PHE A 7 22.83 -21.46 -10.44
N ILE A 8 22.43 -22.04 -11.57
CA ILE A 8 21.27 -21.57 -12.33
C ILE A 8 19.99 -21.79 -11.53
N MET A 9 19.84 -22.95 -10.89
CA MET A 9 18.65 -23.28 -10.10
C MET A 9 18.54 -22.42 -8.84
N LEU A 10 19.65 -22.20 -8.13
CA LEU A 10 19.72 -21.30 -6.98
C LEU A 10 19.50 -19.83 -7.38
N GLY A 11 20.10 -19.39 -8.49
CA GLY A 11 19.92 -18.03 -9.02
C GLY A 11 18.48 -17.77 -9.45
N ALA A 12 17.86 -18.71 -10.18
CA ALA A 12 16.47 -18.63 -10.58
C ALA A 12 15.52 -18.63 -9.38
N GLY A 13 15.77 -19.48 -8.38
CA GLY A 13 14.99 -19.50 -7.14
C GLY A 13 15.10 -18.20 -6.34
N GLY A 14 16.31 -17.64 -6.21
CA GLY A 14 16.54 -16.36 -5.55
C GLY A 14 15.84 -15.20 -6.27
N LEU A 15 15.84 -15.20 -7.61
CA LEU A 15 15.16 -14.19 -8.41
C LEU A 15 13.62 -14.31 -8.28
N LEU A 16 13.08 -15.52 -8.33
CA LEU A 16 11.65 -15.76 -8.11
C LEU A 16 11.22 -15.33 -6.71
N PHE A 17 12.03 -15.62 -5.69
CA PHE A 17 11.80 -15.15 -4.32
C PHE A 17 11.77 -13.62 -4.25
N PHE A 18 12.79 -12.95 -4.80
CA PHE A 18 12.86 -11.49 -4.85
C PHE A 18 11.63 -10.88 -5.54
N LEU A 19 11.24 -11.41 -6.70
CA LEU A 19 10.07 -10.97 -7.45
C LEU A 19 8.78 -11.19 -6.65
N THR A 20 8.66 -12.31 -5.95
CA THR A 20 7.49 -12.62 -5.12
C THR A 20 7.32 -11.59 -4.00
N VAL A 21 8.40 -11.31 -3.26
CA VAL A 21 8.40 -10.31 -2.18
C VAL A 21 8.13 -8.90 -2.71
N LYS A 22 8.77 -8.54 -3.83
CA LYS A 22 8.54 -7.26 -4.52
C LYS A 22 7.08 -7.11 -4.96
N ASN A 23 6.49 -8.16 -5.54
CA ASN A 23 5.11 -8.14 -6.00
C ASN A 23 4.12 -8.02 -4.82
N ALA A 24 4.42 -8.65 -3.69
CA ALA A 24 3.62 -8.48 -2.48
C ALA A 24 3.62 -7.03 -1.96
N LEU A 25 4.78 -6.36 -1.96
CA LEU A 25 4.87 -4.94 -1.59
C LEU A 25 4.16 -4.03 -2.61
N LEU A 26 4.34 -4.29 -3.91
CA LEU A 26 3.63 -3.56 -4.97
C LEU A 26 2.12 -3.71 -4.86
N ARG A 27 1.62 -4.89 -4.53
CA ARG A 27 0.18 -5.12 -4.34
C ARG A 27 -0.39 -4.25 -3.23
N LYS A 28 0.32 -4.08 -2.12
CA LYS A 28 -0.11 -3.21 -1.01
C LYS A 28 -0.12 -1.73 -1.40
N LEU A 29 0.87 -1.29 -2.19
CA LEU A 29 0.90 0.05 -2.76
C LEU A 29 -0.24 0.29 -3.75
N ASN A 30 -0.51 -0.67 -4.63
CA ASN A 30 -1.61 -0.58 -5.59
C ASN A 30 -2.97 -0.54 -4.87
N LEU A 31 -3.15 -1.37 -3.83
CA LEU A 31 -4.36 -1.33 -3.01
C LEU A 31 -4.56 0.06 -2.39
N GLN A 32 -3.49 0.70 -1.92
CA GLN A 32 -3.58 2.07 -1.42
C GLN A 32 -4.02 3.05 -2.51
N LYS A 33 -3.45 2.97 -3.72
CA LYS A 33 -3.85 3.81 -4.85
C LYS A 33 -5.30 3.56 -5.27
N GLU A 34 -5.75 2.32 -5.28
CA GLU A 34 -7.14 1.95 -5.58
C GLU A 34 -8.11 2.52 -4.55
N LEU A 35 -7.80 2.39 -3.25
CA LEU A 35 -8.61 2.97 -2.18
C LEU A 35 -8.67 4.50 -2.27
N LEU A 36 -7.56 5.15 -2.60
CA LEU A 36 -7.54 6.60 -2.86
C LEU A 36 -8.39 6.95 -4.08
N SER A 37 -8.30 6.19 -5.17
CA SER A 37 -9.14 6.39 -6.36
C SER A 37 -10.63 6.24 -6.05
N LYS A 38 -11.02 5.24 -5.24
CA LYS A 38 -12.40 5.07 -4.76
C LYS A 38 -12.86 6.20 -3.84
N LEU A 39 -11.96 6.76 -3.02
CA LEU A 39 -12.26 7.92 -2.20
C LEU A 39 -12.48 9.17 -3.07
N ASN A 40 -11.67 9.35 -4.12
CA ASN A 40 -11.78 10.46 -5.06
C ASN A 40 -13.07 10.39 -5.88
N SER A 41 -13.51 9.19 -6.29
CA SER A 41 -14.76 9.02 -7.02
C SER A 41 -15.99 9.28 -6.16
N LEU A 42 -15.91 9.02 -4.84
CA LEU A 42 -16.98 9.33 -3.90
C LEU A 42 -17.04 10.80 -3.52
N ASN A 43 -15.88 11.48 -3.46
CA ASN A 43 -15.83 12.90 -3.16
C ASN A 43 -14.57 13.55 -3.78
N PRO A 44 -14.70 14.30 -4.89
CA PRO A 44 -13.55 14.89 -5.59
C PRO A 44 -12.77 15.91 -4.74
N GLU A 45 -13.39 16.51 -3.72
CA GLU A 45 -12.68 17.40 -2.78
C GLU A 45 -11.77 16.65 -1.81
N LEU A 46 -12.05 15.39 -1.47
CA LEU A 46 -11.13 14.57 -0.68
C LEU A 46 -9.90 14.21 -1.51
N GLY A 47 -10.05 14.04 -2.82
CA GLY A 47 -8.97 13.67 -3.72
C GLY A 47 -7.95 14.74 -4.04
N PHE A 48 -8.37 16.01 -4.00
CA PHE A 48 -7.46 17.14 -4.19
C PHE A 48 -6.50 17.33 -3.00
N LEU A 49 -6.90 16.88 -1.79
CA LEU A 49 -6.11 16.98 -0.56
C LEU A 49 -5.15 15.81 -0.34
N VAL A 50 -5.34 14.70 -1.08
CA VAL A 50 -4.47 13.51 -1.04
C VAL A 50 -3.10 13.76 -1.69
N GLY A 51 -2.97 14.80 -2.52
CA GLY A 51 -1.68 15.23 -3.06
C GLY A 51 -0.70 15.72 -1.99
N ASP A 52 -1.20 16.18 -0.84
CA ASP A 52 -0.41 16.80 0.23
C ASP A 52 -0.49 16.09 1.59
N ALA A 53 -1.53 15.27 1.85
CA ALA A 53 -1.75 14.67 3.17
C ALA A 53 -2.05 13.16 3.10
N THR A 54 -0.99 12.36 3.28
CA THR A 54 -1.01 10.90 3.44
C THR A 54 -1.68 10.42 4.76
N ASP A 55 -2.20 11.34 5.58
CA ASP A 55 -2.71 11.01 6.92
C ASP A 55 -4.23 10.72 6.96
N PRO A 56 -4.63 9.46 7.23
CA PRO A 56 -6.05 9.06 7.27
C PRO A 56 -6.83 9.74 8.41
N ASP A 57 -6.14 10.21 9.45
CA ASP A 57 -6.77 10.93 10.56
C ASP A 57 -7.20 12.35 10.14
N LEU A 58 -6.48 13.01 9.22
CA LEU A 58 -6.88 14.29 8.63
C LEU A 58 -8.09 14.13 7.70
N LEU A 59 -8.14 13.03 6.92
CA LEU A 59 -9.30 12.69 6.09
C LEU A 59 -10.55 12.47 6.95
N THR A 60 -10.41 11.82 8.11
CA THR A 60 -11.53 11.57 9.04
C THR A 60 -12.09 12.87 9.64
N GLN A 61 -11.23 13.82 10.02
CA GLN A 61 -11.66 15.11 10.58
C GLN A 61 -12.39 15.97 9.54
N ARG A 62 -11.90 16.01 8.30
CA ARG A 62 -12.53 16.76 7.20
C ARG A 62 -13.88 16.16 6.81
N LEU A 63 -14.00 14.83 6.86
CA LEU A 63 -15.26 14.14 6.58
C LEU A 63 -16.33 14.42 7.62
N LYS A 64 -15.96 14.57 8.90
CA LYS A 64 -16.88 14.99 9.97
C LYS A 64 -17.34 16.44 9.83
N ASN A 65 -16.52 17.31 9.25
CA ASN A 65 -16.84 18.71 9.04
C ASN A 65 -17.72 18.95 7.81
N LYS A 66 -17.78 17.99 6.88
CA LYS A 66 -18.64 18.08 5.69
C LYS A 66 -19.96 17.36 5.96
N GLN A 67 -21.08 18.08 5.89
CA GLN A 67 -22.42 17.48 5.93
C GLN A 67 -22.66 16.73 4.61
N LEU A 68 -22.13 15.51 4.52
CA LEU A 68 -22.40 14.56 3.45
C LEU A 68 -23.60 13.70 3.82
N ASP A 69 -24.25 13.15 2.80
CA ASP A 69 -25.31 12.16 2.99
C ASP A 69 -24.79 10.97 3.84
N LYS A 70 -25.64 10.41 4.71
CA LYS A 70 -25.21 9.38 5.68
C LYS A 70 -24.57 8.18 4.97
N GLN A 71 -25.10 7.79 3.81
CA GLN A 71 -24.61 6.65 3.04
C GLN A 71 -23.22 6.90 2.42
N THR A 72 -22.98 8.12 1.90
CA THR A 72 -21.67 8.50 1.36
C THR A 72 -20.62 8.67 2.45
N THR A 73 -21.05 9.13 3.63
CA THR A 73 -20.21 9.26 4.83
C THR A 73 -19.75 7.90 5.34
N GLU A 74 -20.66 6.92 5.45
CA GLU A 74 -20.32 5.56 5.87
C GLU A 74 -19.37 4.86 4.89
N ASN A 75 -19.61 5.00 3.59
CA ASN A 75 -18.76 4.44 2.54
C ASN A 75 -17.37 5.08 2.51
N ALA A 76 -17.27 6.39 2.71
CA ALA A 76 -15.97 7.04 2.77
C ALA A 76 -15.21 6.67 4.06
N LEU A 77 -15.92 6.51 5.18
CA LEU A 77 -15.32 6.15 6.46
C LEU A 77 -14.81 4.69 6.47
N SER A 78 -15.49 3.76 5.79
CA SER A 78 -14.98 2.39 5.60
C SER A 78 -13.70 2.39 4.78
N ILE A 79 -13.65 3.14 3.67
CA ILE A 79 -12.45 3.28 2.83
C ILE A 79 -11.28 3.90 3.60
N ILE A 80 -11.51 4.93 4.42
CA ILE A 80 -10.47 5.55 5.25
C ILE A 80 -9.93 4.56 6.30
N ARG A 81 -10.79 3.71 6.89
CA ARG A 81 -10.34 2.65 7.80
C ARG A 81 -9.47 1.63 7.08
N GLU A 82 -9.87 1.21 5.88
CA GLU A 82 -9.06 0.29 5.06
C GLU A 82 -7.71 0.89 4.67
N LEU A 83 -7.66 2.18 4.33
CA LEU A 83 -6.41 2.90 4.08
C LEU A 83 -5.49 2.88 5.30
N LYS A 84 -6.04 3.15 6.49
CA LYS A 84 -5.28 3.12 7.76
C LYS A 84 -4.72 1.74 8.06
N VAL A 85 -5.54 0.70 7.92
CA VAL A 85 -5.10 -0.69 8.13
C VAL A 85 -4.02 -1.09 7.13
N ASN A 86 -4.19 -0.75 5.85
CA ASN A 86 -3.22 -1.07 4.81
C ASN A 86 -1.86 -0.38 5.09
N ARG A 87 -1.88 0.89 5.51
CA ARG A 87 -0.68 1.64 5.90
C ARG A 87 0.07 0.97 7.05
N ILE A 88 -0.63 0.59 8.11
CA ILE A 88 -0.02 -0.10 9.27
C ILE A 88 0.59 -1.43 8.84
N GLN A 89 -0.15 -2.24 8.08
CA GLN A 89 0.32 -3.53 7.59
C GLN A 89 1.55 -3.38 6.68
N TYR A 90 1.53 -2.45 5.73
CA TYR A 90 2.65 -2.19 4.82
C TYR A 90 3.91 -1.73 5.56
N ASN A 91 3.76 -0.81 6.52
CA ASN A 91 4.88 -0.35 7.34
C ASN A 91 5.43 -1.45 8.27
N ALA A 92 4.57 -2.36 8.74
CA ALA A 92 5.00 -3.53 9.49
C ALA A 92 5.76 -4.52 8.61
N LEU A 93 5.31 -4.75 7.37
CA LEU A 93 6.02 -5.58 6.39
C LEU A 93 7.42 -5.02 6.12
N LEU A 94 7.56 -3.72 5.84
CA LEU A 94 8.87 -3.10 5.60
C LEU A 94 9.85 -3.19 6.78
N LYS A 95 9.37 -3.40 8.01
CA LYS A 95 10.25 -3.58 9.18
C LYS A 95 10.79 -5.01 9.30
N ASN A 96 10.12 -5.99 8.71
CA ASN A 96 10.43 -7.41 8.90
C ASN A 96 11.15 -8.02 7.68
N PRO A 97 12.18 -8.86 7.84
CA PRO A 97 12.70 -9.67 6.74
C PRO A 97 11.63 -10.69 6.27
N PRO A 98 11.60 -11.10 4.99
CA PRO A 98 12.50 -10.71 3.89
C PRO A 98 12.12 -9.36 3.23
N TYR A 99 10.98 -8.78 3.60
CA TYR A 99 10.44 -7.56 3.00
C TYR A 99 11.31 -6.33 3.25
N ASN A 100 11.99 -6.23 4.40
CA ASN A 100 12.93 -5.14 4.68
C ASN A 100 14.10 -5.11 3.68
N TRP A 101 14.69 -6.27 3.39
CA TRP A 101 15.82 -6.38 2.47
C TRP A 101 15.42 -6.07 1.04
N VAL A 102 14.35 -6.71 0.56
CA VAL A 102 13.80 -6.43 -0.78
C VAL A 102 13.30 -5.00 -0.86
N GLY A 103 12.71 -4.48 0.23
CA GLY A 103 12.30 -3.11 0.43
C GLY A 103 13.43 -2.12 0.20
N THR A 104 14.58 -2.37 0.83
CA THR A 104 15.77 -1.51 0.72
C THR A 104 16.39 -1.57 -0.67
N ILE A 105 16.52 -2.77 -1.26
CA ILE A 105 17.08 -2.97 -2.61
C ILE A 105 16.18 -2.29 -3.66
N ALA A 106 14.86 -2.45 -3.56
CA ALA A 106 13.90 -1.89 -4.50
C ALA A 106 13.43 -0.46 -4.13
N ARG A 107 14.04 0.17 -3.11
CA ARG A 107 13.76 1.54 -2.66
C ARG A 107 12.30 1.81 -2.27
N PHE A 108 11.63 0.82 -1.68
CA PHE A 108 10.31 1.01 -1.10
C PHE A 108 10.40 1.87 0.16
N GLN A 109 9.60 2.93 0.21
CA GLN A 109 9.51 3.84 1.35
C GLN A 109 8.28 3.52 2.18
N LYS A 110 8.34 3.89 3.47
CA LYS A 110 7.17 3.87 4.37
C LYS A 110 6.15 4.89 3.90
N ILE A 111 4.89 4.59 4.17
CA ILE A 111 3.75 5.43 3.82
C ILE A 111 3.09 5.90 5.10
#